data_AF-A0A150X666-F1
#
_entry.id   AF-A0A150X666-F1
#
_cell.length_a   1.000
_cell.length_b   1.000
_cell.length_c   1.000
_cell.angle_alpha   90.00
_cell.angle_beta   90.00
_cell.angle_gamma   90.00
#
_symmetry.space_group_name_H-M   'P 1'
#
loop_
_entity.id
_entity.type
_entity.pdbx_description
1 polymer ?
#
loop_
_entity_poly.entity_id
_entity_poly.type
_entity_poly.pdbx_seq_one_letter_code
_entity_poly.pdbx_strand_id
1 'polypeptide(L)'
;MSNKDKHIKLDNNPELAKNVFEVPDGYFDNLHSKLIENSEGILNQSDKLKELPFEVPANYFEELTDSILEKTIGNETKVIPLTQQLWFKVTAVAASLALIASFYFLMPEQSIVEPSLSDISNETIIEYLHAQQSSQEDLFEGLDSLDILLDDMIAEELNIFADVLSTNTELNYDFEYFDY
;
A
#
# COMPACT_ATOMS: atom_id res chain seq x y z
N MET A 1 18.50 -23.17 23.21
CA MET A 1 17.29 -22.42 22.83
C MET A 1 16.98 -21.35 23.87
N SER A 2 16.82 -20.12 23.40
CA SER A 2 16.16 -18.92 23.97
C SER A 2 16.04 -18.79 25.50
N ASN A 3 16.86 -17.93 26.11
CA ASN A 3 16.62 -17.39 27.45
C ASN A 3 15.56 -16.27 27.34
N LYS A 4 14.35 -16.53 27.84
CA LYS A 4 13.14 -15.73 27.58
C LYS A 4 12.80 -14.69 28.66
N ASP A 5 13.66 -14.47 29.66
CA ASP A 5 13.30 -13.65 30.82
C ASP A 5 14.17 -12.39 30.96
N LYS A 6 13.99 -11.41 30.07
CA LYS A 6 14.45 -10.03 30.31
C LYS A 6 13.26 -9.13 30.65
N HIS A 7 12.60 -9.40 31.76
CA HIS A 7 11.73 -8.40 32.40
C HIS A 7 12.62 -7.42 33.16
N ILE A 8 12.82 -6.22 32.60
CA ILE A 8 13.49 -5.13 33.30
C ILE A 8 12.54 -4.67 34.40
N LYS A 9 12.88 -4.95 35.66
CA LYS A 9 12.13 -4.45 36.83
C LYS A 9 12.49 -2.98 37.04
N LEU A 10 11.61 -2.06 36.65
CA LEU A 10 11.80 -0.60 36.76
C LEU A 10 11.94 -0.14 38.22
N ASP A 11 11.41 -0.93 39.14
CA ASP A 11 11.30 -0.72 40.58
C ASP A 11 12.65 -0.69 41.32
N ASN A 12 13.75 -1.14 40.70
CA ASN A 12 15.07 -1.20 41.33
C ASN A 12 16.08 -0.17 40.79
N ASN A 13 15.67 0.72 39.86
CA ASN A 13 16.55 1.77 39.33
C ASN A 13 15.95 3.18 39.58
N PRO A 14 16.49 3.95 40.55
CA PRO A 14 15.96 5.27 40.90
C PRO A 14 16.02 6.28 39.76
N GLU A 15 16.87 6.08 38.75
CA GLU A 15 16.92 6.96 37.57
C GLU A 15 15.84 6.66 36.53
N LEU A 16 15.29 5.44 36.51
CA LEU A 16 14.19 5.03 35.62
C LEU A 16 12.81 5.24 36.24
N ALA A 17 12.74 5.44 37.56
CA ALA A 17 11.51 5.77 38.28
C ALA A 17 11.08 7.23 38.12
N LYS A 18 11.98 8.10 37.63
CA LYS A 18 11.67 9.50 37.34
C LYS A 18 11.08 9.59 35.93
N ASN A 19 9.81 10.00 35.85
CA ASN A 19 9.16 10.20 34.57
C ASN A 19 9.80 11.40 33.83
N VAL A 20 10.58 11.11 32.78
CA VAL A 20 11.23 12.13 31.94
C VAL A 20 10.25 12.92 31.07
N PHE A 21 8.99 12.49 31.02
CA PHE A 21 7.89 13.17 30.33
C PHE A 21 6.99 13.98 31.28
N GLU A 22 7.32 14.03 32.57
CA GLU A 22 6.58 14.84 33.54
C GLU A 22 6.96 16.32 33.38
N VAL A 23 5.96 17.13 33.04
CA VAL A 23 6.12 18.58 32.96
C VAL A 23 6.02 19.19 34.36
N PRO A 24 6.72 20.30 34.65
CA PRO A 24 6.58 21.00 35.92
C PRO A 24 5.15 21.47 36.18
N ASP A 25 4.76 21.56 37.45
CA ASP A 25 3.50 22.17 37.86
C ASP A 25 3.36 23.58 37.28
N GLY A 26 2.20 23.86 36.68
CA GLY A 26 1.91 25.15 36.05
C GLY A 26 2.65 25.40 34.73
N TYR A 27 3.29 24.38 34.13
CA TYR A 27 3.95 24.51 32.81
C TYR A 27 2.96 25.02 31.76
N PHE A 28 1.81 24.36 31.61
CA PHE A 28 0.80 24.74 30.61
C PHE A 28 0.10 26.05 30.96
N ASP A 29 -0.12 26.34 32.24
CA ASP A 29 -0.74 27.58 32.71
C ASP A 29 0.09 28.82 32.35
N ASN A 30 1.42 28.69 32.41
CA ASN A 30 2.36 29.79 32.10
C ASN A 30 2.90 29.75 30.67
N LEU A 31 2.64 28.67 29.92
CA LEU A 31 3.15 28.49 28.55
C LEU A 31 2.67 29.61 27.62
N HIS A 32 1.41 29.99 27.72
CA HIS A 32 0.82 31.06 26.90
C HIS A 32 1.52 32.40 27.16
N SER A 33 1.65 32.81 28.42
CA SER A 33 2.32 34.05 28.81
C SER A 33 3.78 34.07 28.37
N LYS A 34 4.49 32.94 28.51
CA LYS A 34 5.90 32.79 28.14
C LYS A 34 6.12 32.83 26.63
N LEU A 35 5.18 32.30 25.84
CA LEU A 35 5.21 32.41 24.38
C LEU A 35 5.02 33.86 23.93
N ILE A 36 4.05 34.57 24.52
CA ILE A 36 3.79 35.98 24.21
C ILE A 36 5.01 36.83 24.56
N GLU A 37 5.54 36.70 25.78
CA GLU A 37 6.74 37.43 26.24
C GLU A 37 7.95 37.19 25.32
N ASN A 38 8.19 35.94 24.92
CA ASN A 38 9.27 35.61 23.99
C ASN A 38 9.01 36.15 22.58
N SER A 39 7.76 36.12 22.10
CA SER A 39 7.43 36.65 20.77
C SER A 39 7.59 38.17 20.70
N GLU A 40 7.15 38.89 21.73
CA GLU A 40 7.33 40.34 21.81
C GLU A 40 8.80 40.70 22.02
N GLY A 41 9.55 39.90 22.79
CA GLY A 41 11.00 40.06 22.93
C GLY A 41 11.77 39.87 21.61
N ILE A 42 11.43 38.85 20.82
CA ILE A 42 12.10 38.56 19.55
C ILE A 42 11.78 39.62 18.49
N LEU A 43 10.52 40.07 18.41
CA LEU A 43 10.06 41.06 17.44
C LEU A 43 10.60 42.47 17.74
N ASN A 44 10.70 42.83 19.02
CA ASN A 44 11.15 44.17 19.41
C ASN A 44 12.68 44.32 19.49
N GLN A 45 13.43 43.22 19.57
CA GLN A 45 14.87 43.24 19.86
C GLN A 45 15.75 42.79 18.68
N SER A 46 15.15 42.30 17.59
CA SER A 46 15.87 41.85 16.40
C SER A 46 15.77 42.86 15.27
N ASP A 47 16.70 43.82 15.19
CA ASP A 47 16.86 44.66 14.00
C ASP A 47 17.09 43.83 12.72
N LYS A 48 17.56 42.58 12.87
CA LYS A 48 17.72 41.58 11.81
C LYS A 48 16.43 41.03 11.21
N LEU A 49 15.27 41.20 11.87
CA LEU A 49 13.97 40.75 11.33
C LEU A 49 13.25 41.85 10.53
N LYS A 50 13.78 43.08 10.53
CA LYS A 50 13.23 44.18 9.72
C LYS A 50 13.57 44.04 8.24
N GLU A 51 14.68 43.39 7.93
CA GLU A 51 15.06 43.01 6.58
C GLU A 51 14.59 41.58 6.32
N LEU A 52 13.66 41.41 5.39
CA LEU A 52 13.23 40.09 4.95
C LEU A 52 14.45 39.36 4.36
N PRO A 53 14.87 38.21 4.92
CA PRO A 53 16.06 37.50 4.45
C PRO A 53 15.86 36.86 3.07
N PHE A 54 14.65 36.95 2.50
CA PHE A 54 14.29 36.41 1.21
C PHE A 54 13.68 37.52 0.37
N GLU A 55 14.44 37.96 -0.62
CA GLU A 55 13.97 38.85 -1.68
C GLU A 55 14.09 38.12 -3.01
N VAL A 56 13.08 38.28 -3.88
CA VAL A 56 13.15 37.74 -5.23
C VAL A 56 14.06 38.60 -6.09
N PRO A 57 14.85 38.02 -7.01
CA PRO A 57 15.64 38.80 -7.95
C PRO A 57 14.76 39.77 -8.76
N ALA A 58 15.33 40.92 -9.14
CA ALA A 58 14.66 41.86 -10.03
C ALA A 58 14.21 41.14 -11.32
N ASN A 59 13.00 41.44 -11.78
CA ASN A 59 12.39 40.89 -13.00
C ASN A 59 12.16 39.37 -13.00
N TYR A 60 12.28 38.67 -11.87
CA TYR A 60 12.04 37.22 -11.79
C TYR A 60 10.72 36.80 -12.44
N PHE A 61 9.62 37.48 -12.09
CA PHE A 61 8.30 37.14 -12.62
C PHE A 61 8.11 37.58 -14.07
N GLU A 62 8.83 38.61 -14.53
CA GLU A 62 8.78 39.07 -15.92
C GLU A 62 9.49 38.06 -16.84
N GLU A 63 10.66 37.55 -16.43
CA GLU A 63 11.45 36.59 -17.21
C GLU A 63 10.96 35.14 -17.07
N LEU A 64 10.23 34.82 -15.99
CA LEU A 64 9.73 33.46 -15.74
C LEU A 64 8.75 33.00 -16.81
N THR A 65 7.81 33.87 -17.21
CA THR A 65 6.82 33.54 -18.25
C THR A 65 7.49 33.24 -19.58
N ASP A 66 8.44 34.08 -20.00
CA ASP A 66 9.19 33.89 -21.24
C ASP A 66 10.04 32.62 -21.20
N SER A 67 10.71 32.35 -20.07
CA SER A 67 11.52 31.15 -19.87
C SER A 67 10.71 29.84 -19.94
N ILE A 68 9.48 29.86 -19.43
CA ILE A 68 8.57 28.70 -19.50
C ILE A 68 8.11 28.50 -20.95
N LEU A 69 7.70 29.57 -21.63
CA LEU A 69 7.24 29.51 -23.01
C LEU A 69 8.35 29.04 -23.96
N GLU A 70 9.58 29.52 -23.79
CA GLU A 70 10.75 29.07 -24.54
C GLU A 70 11.01 27.56 -24.38
N LYS A 71 10.81 27.01 -23.18
CA LYS A 71 11.06 25.59 -22.89
C LYS A 71 9.92 24.66 -23.31
N THR A 72 8.70 25.20 -23.47
CA THR A 72 7.48 24.41 -23.72
C THR A 72 6.97 24.52 -25.15
N ILE A 73 7.21 25.64 -25.82
CA ILE A 73 6.80 25.84 -27.22
C ILE A 73 7.93 25.36 -28.14
N GLY A 74 7.75 24.20 -28.75
CA GLY A 74 8.62 23.71 -29.84
C GLY A 74 9.45 22.46 -29.53
N ASN A 75 9.46 21.97 -28.29
CA ASN A 75 9.96 20.63 -27.99
C ASN A 75 8.80 19.64 -28.11
N GLU A 76 8.74 18.93 -29.24
CA GLU A 76 7.96 17.71 -29.34
C GLU A 76 8.45 16.73 -28.26
N THR A 77 7.65 16.55 -27.20
CA THR A 77 7.96 15.56 -26.15
C THR A 77 8.11 14.22 -26.84
N LYS A 78 9.34 13.70 -26.88
CA LYS A 78 9.65 12.41 -27.53
C LYS A 78 8.86 11.33 -26.81
N VAL A 79 7.71 10.97 -27.37
CA VAL A 79 6.85 9.89 -26.89
C VAL A 79 7.61 8.59 -27.14
N ILE A 80 8.30 8.10 -26.12
CA ILE A 80 8.84 6.75 -26.15
C ILE A 80 7.70 5.79 -25.80
N PRO A 81 7.36 4.84 -26.68
CA PRO A 81 6.39 3.82 -26.32
C PRO A 81 7.01 2.92 -25.24
N LEU A 82 6.34 2.80 -24.10
CA LEU A 82 6.70 1.88 -23.00
C LEU A 82 6.33 0.44 -23.38
N THR A 83 6.78 -0.05 -24.54
CA THR A 83 6.57 -1.47 -24.89
C THR A 83 7.54 -2.31 -24.07
N GLN A 84 7.04 -2.76 -22.92
CA GLN A 84 7.74 -3.64 -22.00
C GLN A 84 7.95 -5.01 -22.67
N GLN A 85 9.13 -5.57 -22.44
CA GLN A 85 9.66 -6.85 -22.91
C GLN A 85 8.76 -8.06 -22.53
N LEU A 86 7.58 -8.21 -23.13
CA LEU A 86 6.63 -9.30 -22.81
C LEU A 86 7.06 -10.65 -23.38
N TRP A 87 8.04 -10.69 -24.28
CA TRP A 87 8.44 -11.90 -24.99
C TRP A 87 9.27 -12.85 -24.11
N PHE A 88 9.98 -12.31 -23.11
CA PHE A 88 10.75 -13.12 -22.14
C PHE A 88 9.86 -13.92 -21.18
N LYS A 89 8.56 -13.61 -21.08
CA LYS A 89 7.61 -14.40 -20.28
C LYS A 89 7.08 -15.64 -21.03
N VAL A 90 7.10 -15.63 -22.37
CA VAL A 90 6.54 -16.72 -23.19
C VAL A 90 7.57 -17.83 -23.49
N THR A 91 8.87 -17.53 -23.40
CA THR A 91 9.94 -18.52 -23.66
C THR A 91 9.90 -19.72 -22.71
N ALA A 92 9.59 -19.51 -21.43
CA ALA A 92 9.50 -20.58 -20.43
C ALA A 92 8.33 -21.55 -20.72
N VAL A 93 7.18 -21.01 -21.19
CA VAL A 93 6.01 -21.83 -21.56
C VAL A 93 6.30 -22.61 -22.84
N ALA A 94 6.87 -21.98 -23.87
CA ALA A 94 7.21 -22.64 -25.12
C ALA A 94 8.27 -23.75 -24.93
N ALA A 95 9.29 -23.52 -24.10
CA ALA A 95 10.30 -24.53 -23.79
C ALA A 95 9.71 -25.73 -23.04
N SER A 96 8.81 -25.47 -22.09
CA SER A 96 8.09 -26.52 -21.36
C SER A 96 7.21 -27.37 -22.29
N LEU A 97 6.45 -26.71 -23.18
CA LEU A 97 5.61 -27.40 -24.18
C LEU A 97 6.46 -28.20 -25.18
N ALA A 98 7.59 -27.64 -25.63
CA ALA A 98 8.52 -28.33 -26.52
C ALA A 98 9.17 -29.55 -25.86
N LEU A 99 9.54 -29.47 -24.57
CA LEU A 99 10.05 -30.61 -23.81
C LEU A 99 9.01 -31.71 -23.66
N ILE A 100 7.75 -31.36 -23.34
CA ILE A 100 6.66 -32.33 -23.23
C ILE A 100 6.39 -33.02 -24.57
N ALA A 101 6.30 -32.25 -25.66
CA ALA A 101 6.10 -32.80 -27.00
C ALA A 101 7.27 -33.70 -27.44
N SER A 102 8.50 -33.29 -27.16
CA SER A 102 9.69 -34.09 -27.45
C SER A 102 9.74 -35.37 -26.62
N PHE A 103 9.35 -35.31 -25.35
CA PHE A 103 9.27 -36.48 -24.48
C PHE A 103 8.20 -37.45 -24.97
N TYR A 104 7.03 -36.94 -25.35
CA TYR A 104 5.93 -37.74 -25.91
C TYR A 104 6.33 -38.43 -27.22
N PHE A 105 7.12 -37.76 -28.06
CA PHE A 105 7.61 -38.32 -29.32
C PHE A 105 8.73 -39.37 -29.14
N LEU A 106 9.55 -39.27 -28.08
CA LEU A 106 10.62 -40.22 -27.77
C LEU A 106 10.19 -41.39 -26.87
N MET A 107 8.98 -41.33 -26.28
CA MET A 107 8.47 -42.38 -25.39
C MET A 107 8.04 -43.60 -26.23
N PRO A 108 8.63 -44.79 -26.03
CA PRO A 108 8.14 -46.00 -26.70
C PRO A 108 6.71 -46.30 -26.26
N GLU A 109 5.86 -46.66 -27.21
CA GLU A 109 4.46 -47.03 -27.00
C GLU A 109 4.38 -48.24 -26.04
N GLN A 110 4.15 -47.98 -24.76
CA GLN A 110 3.84 -49.01 -23.78
C GLN A 110 2.35 -49.25 -23.86
N SER A 111 1.98 -50.44 -24.32
CA SER A 111 0.59 -50.91 -24.34
C SER A 111 0.04 -50.87 -22.91
N ILE A 112 -0.79 -49.85 -22.65
CA ILE A 112 -1.54 -49.69 -21.41
C ILE A 112 -2.60 -50.80 -21.41
N VAL A 113 -2.46 -51.79 -20.54
CA VAL A 113 -3.58 -52.67 -20.21
C VAL A 113 -4.59 -51.77 -19.51
N GLU A 114 -5.72 -51.45 -20.17
CA GLU A 114 -6.76 -50.62 -19.56
C GLU A 114 -7.27 -51.30 -18.29
N PRO A 115 -7.07 -50.70 -17.10
CA PRO A 115 -7.66 -51.23 -15.89
C PRO A 115 -9.17 -51.06 -16.01
N SER A 116 -9.90 -52.18 -15.98
CA SER A 116 -11.35 -52.12 -16.06
C SER A 116 -11.89 -51.54 -14.75
N LEU A 117 -12.96 -50.74 -14.80
CA LEU A 117 -13.63 -50.24 -13.59
C LEU A 117 -14.14 -51.38 -12.68
N SER A 118 -14.25 -52.61 -13.21
CA SER A 118 -14.53 -53.84 -12.46
C SER A 118 -13.39 -54.31 -11.56
N ASP A 119 -12.16 -53.82 -11.78
CA ASP A 119 -10.99 -54.16 -10.96
C ASP A 119 -10.86 -53.25 -9.73
N ILE A 120 -11.68 -52.19 -9.65
CA ILE A 120 -11.69 -51.26 -8.53
C ILE A 120 -12.68 -51.75 -7.48
N SER A 121 -12.23 -51.82 -6.23
CA SER A 121 -13.08 -52.26 -5.12
C SER A 121 -14.13 -51.20 -4.77
N ASN A 122 -15.33 -51.64 -4.37
CA ASN A 122 -16.37 -50.73 -3.87
C ASN A 122 -15.91 -49.93 -2.66
N GLU A 123 -15.02 -50.49 -1.83
CA GLU A 123 -14.43 -49.80 -0.68
C GLU A 123 -13.61 -48.58 -1.10
N THR A 124 -12.77 -48.74 -2.13
CA THR A 124 -11.99 -47.64 -2.71
C THR A 124 -12.88 -46.55 -3.32
N ILE A 125 -13.98 -46.94 -3.97
CA ILE A 125 -14.96 -45.98 -4.52
C ILE A 125 -15.65 -45.21 -3.40
N ILE A 126 -16.05 -45.89 -2.32
CA ILE A 126 -16.70 -45.27 -1.16
C ILE A 126 -15.72 -44.31 -0.45
N GLU A 127 -14.47 -44.72 -0.26
CA GLU A 127 -13.43 -43.90 0.35
C GLU A 127 -13.15 -42.63 -0.48
N TYR A 128 -13.04 -42.76 -1.80
CA TYR A 128 -12.86 -41.62 -2.70
C TYR A 128 -14.04 -40.63 -2.63
N LEU A 129 -15.28 -41.13 -2.67
CA LEU A 129 -16.47 -40.28 -2.59
C LEU A 129 -16.56 -39.56 -1.24
N HIS A 130 -16.21 -40.24 -0.15
CA HIS A 130 -16.21 -39.66 1.19
C HIS A 130 -15.14 -38.56 1.33
N ALA A 131 -13.93 -38.81 0.83
CA ALA A 131 -12.83 -37.84 0.85
C ALA A 131 -13.14 -36.58 0.01
N GLN A 132 -13.84 -36.74 -1.13
CA GLN A 132 -14.21 -35.60 -1.96
C GLN A 132 -15.37 -34.78 -1.36
N GLN A 133 -16.27 -35.40 -0.60
CA GLN A 133 -17.36 -34.68 0.06
C GLN A 133 -16.84 -33.80 1.21
N SER A 134 -15.94 -34.31 2.05
CA SER A 134 -15.34 -33.51 3.14
C SER A 134 -14.57 -32.29 2.62
N SER A 135 -13.86 -32.45 1.50
CA SER A 135 -13.09 -31.34 0.90
C SER A 135 -13.96 -30.20 0.36
N GLN A 136 -15.21 -30.47 0.01
CA GLN A 136 -16.14 -29.44 -0.47
C GLN A 136 -16.77 -28.67 0.70
N GLU A 137 -17.06 -29.33 1.82
CA GLU A 137 -17.66 -28.69 2.99
C GLU A 137 -16.72 -27.66 3.63
N ASP A 138 -15.44 -27.99 3.74
CA ASP A 138 -14.37 -27.07 4.19
C ASP A 138 -14.23 -25.85 3.26
N LEU A 139 -14.48 -26.04 1.95
CA LEU A 139 -14.41 -24.95 0.97
C LEU A 139 -15.58 -23.98 1.11
N PHE A 140 -16.78 -24.48 1.41
CA PHE A 140 -17.97 -23.64 1.63
C PHE A 140 -17.84 -22.79 2.91
N GLU A 141 -17.33 -23.35 4.00
CA GLU A 141 -17.10 -22.60 5.25
C GLU A 141 -16.08 -21.47 5.05
N GLY A 142 -15.06 -21.71 4.22
CA GLY A 142 -14.10 -20.68 3.84
C GLY A 142 -14.71 -19.52 3.04
N LEU A 143 -15.72 -19.79 2.19
CA LEU A 143 -16.38 -18.75 1.38
C LEU A 143 -17.25 -17.81 2.21
N ASP A 144 -18.03 -18.34 3.17
CA ASP A 144 -18.84 -17.51 4.07
C ASP A 144 -17.96 -16.58 4.93
N SER A 145 -16.79 -17.09 5.37
CA SER A 145 -15.82 -16.27 6.11
C SER A 145 -15.20 -15.15 5.26
N LEU A 146 -15.07 -15.39 3.95
CA LEU A 146 -14.48 -14.44 3.01
C LEU A 146 -15.46 -13.32 2.65
N ASP A 147 -16.76 -13.61 2.61
CA ASP A 147 -17.82 -12.63 2.35
C ASP A 147 -17.88 -11.58 3.48
N ILE A 148 -17.84 -12.03 4.74
CA ILE A 148 -17.81 -11.15 5.93
C ILE A 148 -16.55 -10.27 5.94
N LEU A 149 -15.38 -10.84 5.60
CA LEU A 149 -14.12 -10.09 5.52
C LEU A 149 -14.16 -9.05 4.40
N LEU A 150 -14.78 -9.37 3.27
CA LEU A 150 -14.88 -8.48 2.12
C LEU A 150 -15.78 -7.27 2.45
N ASP A 151 -16.89 -7.48 3.13
CA ASP A 151 -17.79 -6.40 3.58
C ASP A 151 -17.09 -5.43 4.54
N ASP A 152 -16.32 -5.94 5.52
CA ASP A 152 -15.55 -5.10 6.46
C ASP A 152 -14.48 -4.28 5.73
N MET A 153 -13.77 -4.90 4.77
CA MET A 153 -12.76 -4.20 3.95
C MET A 153 -13.38 -3.09 3.09
N ILE A 154 -14.53 -3.36 2.46
CA ILE A 154 -15.23 -2.35 1.63
C ILE A 154 -15.72 -1.20 2.50
N ALA A 155 -16.24 -1.47 3.70
CA ALA A 155 -16.69 -0.43 4.62
C ALA A 155 -15.55 0.46 5.10
N GLU A 156 -14.37 -0.11 5.38
CA GLU A 156 -13.17 0.64 5.76
C GLU A 156 -12.71 1.56 4.62
N GLU A 157 -12.61 1.01 3.39
CA GLU A 157 -12.18 1.78 2.22
C GLU A 157 -13.16 2.93 1.89
N LEU A 158 -14.47 2.68 1.97
CA LEU A 158 -15.50 3.71 1.72
C LEU A 158 -15.48 4.81 2.77
N ASN A 159 -15.21 4.50 4.04
CA ASN A 159 -15.09 5.52 5.09
C ASN A 159 -13.86 6.41 4.86
N ILE A 160 -12.73 5.84 4.46
CA ILE A 160 -11.53 6.61 4.10
C ILE A 160 -11.82 7.53 2.91
N PHE A 161 -12.52 7.03 1.89
CA PHE A 161 -12.87 7.83 0.72
C PHE A 161 -13.84 8.98 1.06
N ALA A 162 -14.83 8.71 1.90
CA ALA A 162 -15.77 9.71 2.39
C ALA A 162 -15.07 10.80 3.23
N ASP A 163 -14.13 10.42 4.09
CA ASP A 163 -13.34 11.37 4.89
C ASP A 163 -12.48 12.26 3.99
N VAL A 164 -11.80 11.68 3.00
CA VAL A 164 -10.98 12.42 2.01
C VAL A 164 -11.82 13.40 1.19
N LEU A 165 -13.01 13.01 0.75
CA LEU A 165 -13.95 13.89 0.03
C LEU A 165 -14.49 15.02 0.91
N SER A 166 -14.81 14.72 2.18
CA SER A 166 -15.32 15.73 3.11
C SER A 166 -14.27 16.78 3.48
N THR A 167 -13.00 16.37 3.53
CA THR A 167 -11.86 17.25 3.85
C THR A 167 -11.39 18.06 2.64
N ASN A 168 -11.70 17.61 1.43
CA ASN A 168 -11.31 18.26 0.17
C ASN A 168 -12.56 18.56 -0.67
N THR A 169 -13.32 19.59 -0.27
CA THR A 169 -14.55 20.02 -0.95
C THR A 169 -14.37 20.40 -2.42
N GLU A 170 -13.13 20.70 -2.85
CA GLU A 170 -12.78 20.93 -4.26
C GLU A 170 -12.87 19.65 -5.14
N LEU A 171 -12.86 18.46 -4.52
CA LEU A 171 -13.04 17.17 -5.20
C LEU A 171 -14.51 16.75 -5.29
N ASN A 172 -15.43 17.53 -4.72
CA ASN A 172 -16.86 17.30 -4.86
C ASN A 172 -17.30 17.74 -6.27
N TYR A 173 -17.26 16.81 -7.22
CA TYR A 173 -17.76 17.02 -8.57
C TYR A 173 -19.28 17.18 -8.51
N ASP A 174 -19.75 18.43 -8.60
CA ASP A 174 -21.15 18.74 -8.81
C ASP A 174 -21.48 18.45 -10.28
N PHE A 175 -22.14 17.32 -10.53
CA PHE A 175 -22.67 17.00 -11.85
C PHE A 175 -23.86 17.92 -12.13
N GLU A 176 -23.61 19.13 -12.64
CA GLU A 176 -24.65 19.92 -13.28
C GLU A 176 -25.11 19.15 -14.53
N TYR A 177 -26.27 18.51 -14.41
CA TYR A 177 -26.97 17.94 -15.54
C TYR A 177 -27.41 19.10 -16.44
N PHE A 178 -26.72 19.26 -17.57
CA PHE A 178 -27.23 20.07 -18.67
C PHE A 178 -28.47 19.36 -19.23
N ASP A 179 -29.64 19.91 -18.95
CA ASP A 179 -30.87 19.56 -19.65
C ASP A 179 -30.67 19.90 -21.15
N TYR A 180 -30.69 18.89 -22.00
CA TYR A 180 -30.70 19.01 -23.46
C TYR A 180 -32.11 19.17 -24.01
#